data_AF-A0A0M8PPI6-F1
#
_entry.id   AF-A0A0M8PPI6-F1
#
_cell.length_a   1.000
_cell.length_b   1.000
_cell.length_c   1.000
_cell.angle_alpha   90.00
_cell.angle_beta   90.00
_cell.angle_gamma   90.00
#
_symmetry.space_group_name_H-M   'P 1'
#
loop_
_entity.id
_entity.type
_entity.pdbx_description
1 polymer ?
#
loop_
_entity_poly.entity_id
_entity_poly.type
_entity_poly.pdbx_seq_one_letter_code
_entity_poly.pdbx_strand_id
1 'polypeptide(L)'
;MKLRVLAIAPVLVLLVACGGESDDSTIGATATESSAAASTTTRTAAQATTTTDATQLAPAPGKVQHSGDTSECTVTPTAYPGLTEVDVQDGAAGHPSGAKTITWHWDGNISTGTVAFTATMSGPNGQPITRGVKLIDGEVIANYVFSGARQENISIPPRWNDASISVALPAAAGTILGSSFNWSADLEVDGESTGKCPGD
;
A
#
# COMPACT_ATOMS: atom_id res chain seq x y z
N MET A 1 43.58 29.05 -2.68
CA MET A 1 43.28 27.77 -2.03
C MET A 1 43.54 27.89 -0.53
N LYS A 2 42.49 27.87 0.30
CA LYS A 2 42.59 27.87 1.78
C LYS A 2 41.81 26.66 2.28
N LEU A 3 42.54 25.64 2.70
CA LEU A 3 42.01 24.39 3.24
C LEU A 3 41.66 24.61 4.72
N ARG A 4 40.40 24.46 5.10
CA ARG A 4 39.97 24.48 6.51
C ARG A 4 39.63 23.05 6.92
N VAL A 5 40.47 22.50 7.78
CA VAL A 5 40.25 21.23 8.49
C VAL A 5 39.33 21.52 9.67
N LEU A 6 38.16 20.87 9.73
CA LEU A 6 37.28 20.89 10.90
C LEU A 6 37.25 19.49 11.51
N ALA A 7 37.58 19.42 12.79
CA ALA A 7 37.71 18.20 13.58
C ALA A 7 36.35 17.56 13.86
N ILE A 8 36.29 16.22 13.79
CA ILE A 8 35.14 15.39 14.14
C ILE A 8 35.32 14.94 15.59
N ALA A 9 34.38 15.31 16.47
CA ALA A 9 34.30 14.80 17.83
C ALA A 9 33.41 13.54 17.87
N PRO A 10 33.82 12.43 18.50
CA PRO A 10 32.97 11.25 18.65
C PRO A 10 31.98 11.43 19.81
N VAL A 11 30.68 11.32 19.50
CA VAL A 11 29.59 11.26 20.49
C VAL A 11 29.45 9.81 20.94
N LEU A 12 29.69 9.57 22.23
CA LEU A 12 29.49 8.29 22.91
C LEU A 12 28.00 8.15 23.27
N VAL A 13 27.31 7.17 22.70
CA VAL A 13 25.91 6.85 23.05
C VAL A 13 25.89 5.64 23.97
N LEU A 14 25.41 5.84 25.21
CA LEU A 14 25.21 4.81 26.23
C LEU A 14 23.89 4.07 25.98
N LEU A 15 23.96 2.74 25.84
CA LEU A 15 22.81 1.83 25.83
C LEU A 15 22.34 1.57 27.26
N VAL A 16 21.10 1.96 27.57
CA VAL A 16 20.40 1.57 28.80
C VAL A 16 19.52 0.36 28.48
N ALA A 17 19.85 -0.79 29.07
CA ALA A 17 19.05 -2.00 29.05
C ALA A 17 18.12 -2.00 30.27
N CYS A 18 16.80 -1.98 30.04
CA CYS A 18 15.80 -2.30 31.07
C CYS A 18 15.40 -3.76 30.93
N GLY A 19 15.93 -4.61 31.80
CA GLY A 19 15.39 -5.93 32.09
C GLY A 19 14.23 -5.82 33.08
N GLY A 20 13.16 -6.56 32.82
CA GLY A 20 12.03 -6.72 33.72
C GLY A 20 11.75 -8.20 33.92
N GLU A 21 12.22 -8.73 35.04
CA GLU A 21 11.85 -10.02 35.61
C GLU A 21 10.40 -9.96 36.14
N SER A 22 9.63 -11.04 35.97
CA SER A 22 8.38 -11.24 36.70
C SER A 22 8.33 -12.69 37.15
N ASP A 23 8.42 -12.83 38.47
CA ASP A 23 8.40 -14.08 39.21
C ASP A 23 7.02 -14.76 39.22
N ASP A 24 7.10 -16.07 39.04
CA ASP A 24 6.44 -17.17 39.76
C ASP A 24 5.19 -16.92 40.61
N SER A 25 4.18 -17.77 40.39
CA SER A 25 3.26 -18.24 41.43
C SER A 25 2.61 -19.59 41.05
N THR A 26 3.24 -20.66 41.54
CA THR A 26 2.66 -21.75 42.36
C THR A 26 1.41 -22.52 41.89
N ILE A 27 1.68 -23.77 41.48
CA ILE A 27 1.07 -25.08 41.83
C ILE A 27 -0.40 -25.15 42.30
N GLY A 28 -1.19 -25.91 41.54
CA GLY A 28 -2.40 -26.60 42.01
C GLY A 28 -2.67 -27.85 41.18
N ALA A 29 -2.31 -29.03 41.71
CA ALA A 29 -2.62 -30.34 41.13
C ALA A 29 -4.08 -30.74 41.41
N THR A 30 -4.69 -31.53 40.51
CA THR A 30 -5.22 -32.90 40.78
C THR A 30 -6.08 -33.38 39.60
N ALA A 31 -5.86 -34.63 39.24
CA ALA A 31 -6.48 -35.39 38.15
C ALA A 31 -7.95 -35.77 38.42
N THR A 32 -8.69 -36.13 37.37
CA THR A 32 -9.21 -37.51 37.11
C THR A 32 -10.38 -37.46 36.12
N GLU A 33 -10.37 -38.46 35.23
CA GLU A 33 -11.31 -38.83 34.17
C GLU A 33 -12.79 -38.85 34.58
N SER A 34 -13.70 -38.60 33.62
CA SER A 34 -14.91 -39.41 33.45
C SER A 34 -15.59 -39.20 32.09
N SER A 35 -15.58 -40.28 31.30
CA SER A 35 -16.67 -40.92 30.54
C SER A 35 -17.72 -40.13 29.73
N ALA A 36 -18.00 -40.74 28.58
CA ALA A 36 -18.92 -40.38 27.50
C ALA A 36 -20.40 -40.24 27.88
N ALA A 37 -21.11 -39.41 27.11
CA ALA A 37 -22.48 -39.68 26.67
C ALA A 37 -22.71 -39.06 25.28
N ALA A 38 -23.01 -39.93 24.32
CA ALA A 38 -23.54 -39.55 23.02
C ALA A 38 -24.97 -39.01 23.16
N SER A 39 -25.32 -38.00 22.38
CA SER A 39 -26.73 -37.66 22.11
C SER A 39 -26.85 -37.13 20.68
N THR A 40 -27.26 -38.05 19.82
CA THR A 40 -27.78 -37.78 18.49
C THR A 40 -29.06 -36.96 18.62
N THR A 41 -29.11 -35.78 18.01
CA THR A 41 -30.39 -35.14 17.66
C THR A 41 -30.25 -34.53 16.27
N THR A 42 -30.86 -35.21 15.32
CA THR A 42 -31.10 -34.74 13.96
C THR A 42 -32.12 -33.61 14.03
N ARG A 43 -31.70 -32.37 13.74
CA ARG A 43 -32.61 -31.29 13.38
C ARG A 43 -32.27 -30.81 11.98
N THR A 44 -33.00 -31.37 11.02
CA THR A 44 -33.18 -30.77 9.70
C THR A 44 -33.95 -29.46 9.90
N ALA A 45 -33.23 -28.34 9.83
CA ALA A 45 -33.82 -27.05 9.53
C ALA A 45 -33.21 -26.62 8.20
N ALA A 46 -34.04 -26.64 7.15
CA ALA A 46 -33.75 -26.00 5.88
C ALA A 46 -33.60 -24.50 6.16
N GLN A 47 -32.35 -24.05 6.34
CA GLN A 47 -32.04 -22.64 6.41
C GLN A 47 -31.91 -22.14 4.98
N ALA A 48 -32.87 -21.29 4.62
CA ALA A 48 -33.00 -20.64 3.33
C ALA A 48 -31.64 -20.09 2.88
N THR A 49 -31.21 -20.54 1.70
CA THR A 49 -30.18 -19.91 0.90
C THR A 49 -30.62 -18.48 0.65
N THR A 50 -30.18 -17.57 1.51
CA THR A 50 -30.26 -16.15 1.21
C THR A 50 -29.07 -15.90 0.28
N THR A 51 -29.31 -16.08 -1.02
CA THR A 51 -28.42 -15.59 -2.06
C THR A 51 -28.40 -14.08 -1.91
N THR A 52 -27.48 -13.57 -1.08
CA THR A 52 -27.11 -12.16 -1.12
C THR A 52 -26.30 -11.98 -2.39
N ASP A 53 -27.02 -11.80 -3.50
CA ASP A 53 -26.49 -11.22 -4.71
C ASP A 53 -26.19 -9.75 -4.40
N ALA A 54 -25.05 -9.52 -3.77
CA ALA A 54 -24.40 -8.23 -3.71
C ALA A 54 -23.25 -8.25 -4.72
N THR A 55 -23.57 -8.53 -5.98
CA THR A 55 -22.82 -7.91 -7.08
C THR A 55 -23.21 -6.43 -7.09
N GLN A 56 -22.82 -5.70 -6.05
CA GLN A 56 -22.73 -4.25 -6.14
C GLN A 56 -21.62 -3.99 -7.15
N LEU A 57 -22.01 -3.88 -8.43
CA LEU A 57 -21.13 -3.40 -9.48
C LEU A 57 -20.47 -2.13 -8.95
N ALA A 58 -19.15 -2.19 -8.81
CA ALA A 58 -18.37 -0.99 -8.59
C ALA A 58 -18.79 0.04 -9.64
N PRO A 59 -18.92 1.33 -9.27
CA PRO A 59 -19.21 2.37 -10.25
C PRO A 59 -18.24 2.24 -11.43
N ALA A 60 -18.74 2.45 -12.64
CA ALA A 60 -17.92 2.41 -13.84
C ALA A 60 -16.71 3.35 -13.67
N PRO A 61 -15.49 2.92 -14.02
CA PRO A 61 -14.30 3.72 -13.81
C PRO A 61 -14.44 5.06 -14.53
N GLY A 62 -14.39 6.15 -13.76
CA GLY A 62 -14.29 7.52 -14.27
C GLY A 62 -12.86 8.02 -14.08
N LYS A 63 -12.36 8.82 -15.04
CA LYS A 63 -11.11 9.57 -14.83
C LYS A 63 -11.32 10.56 -13.68
N VAL A 64 -10.39 10.62 -12.74
CA VAL A 64 -10.45 11.53 -11.59
C VAL A 64 -10.20 12.96 -12.06
N GLN A 65 -10.89 13.94 -11.47
CA GLN A 65 -10.55 15.36 -11.64
C GLN A 65 -9.32 15.74 -10.80
N HIS A 66 -8.41 16.54 -11.36
CA HIS A 66 -7.22 17.01 -10.66
C HIS A 66 -7.45 18.41 -10.08
N SER A 67 -7.05 18.64 -8.83
CA SER A 67 -7.26 19.91 -8.11
C SER A 67 -5.96 20.69 -7.89
N GLY A 68 -5.36 21.29 -8.91
CA GLY A 68 -4.18 22.12 -8.69
C GLY A 68 -3.43 22.53 -9.95
N ASP A 69 -2.52 23.50 -9.78
CA ASP A 69 -1.51 23.81 -10.79
C ASP A 69 -0.49 22.67 -10.85
N THR A 70 -0.19 22.19 -12.05
CA THR A 70 0.85 21.17 -12.30
C THR A 70 2.26 21.65 -11.94
N SER A 71 2.42 22.92 -11.54
CA SER A 71 3.67 23.55 -11.15
C SER A 71 4.25 23.06 -9.82
N GLU A 72 3.45 22.40 -8.98
CA GLU A 72 3.93 21.75 -7.74
C GLU A 72 4.49 20.34 -7.98
N CYS A 73 4.34 19.82 -9.21
CA CYS A 73 4.96 18.58 -9.59
C CYS A 73 6.44 18.78 -9.89
N THR A 74 7.30 18.15 -9.09
CA THR A 74 8.70 17.96 -9.49
C THR A 74 8.78 16.65 -10.24
N VAL A 75 8.79 16.72 -11.58
CA VAL A 75 8.93 15.52 -12.42
C VAL A 75 10.36 15.02 -12.28
N THR A 76 10.53 13.80 -11.76
CA THR A 76 11.85 13.16 -11.78
C THR A 76 12.26 12.95 -13.26
N PRO A 77 13.50 13.31 -13.65
CA PRO A 77 13.95 13.17 -15.04
C PRO A 77 13.73 11.78 -15.61
N THR A 78 13.47 11.69 -16.90
CA THR A 78 13.34 10.42 -17.60
C THR A 78 14.66 9.64 -17.56
N ALA A 79 14.57 8.39 -17.11
CA ALA A 79 15.59 7.34 -17.13
C ALA A 79 15.01 6.12 -17.86
N TYR A 80 15.84 5.14 -18.21
CA TYR A 80 15.41 3.92 -18.90
C TYR A 80 15.89 2.68 -18.12
N PRO A 81 15.02 1.69 -17.84
CA PRO A 81 13.57 1.65 -18.07
C PRO A 81 12.82 2.76 -17.33
N GLY A 82 11.67 3.20 -17.84
CA GLY A 82 11.07 4.45 -17.38
C GLY A 82 9.55 4.52 -17.52
N LEU A 83 8.96 5.34 -16.66
CA LEU A 83 7.52 5.57 -16.59
C LEU A 83 7.03 6.36 -17.83
N THR A 84 6.03 5.82 -18.52
CA THR A 84 5.48 6.40 -19.75
C THR A 84 4.14 7.08 -19.50
N GLU A 85 3.28 6.48 -18.66
CA GLU A 85 1.95 6.98 -18.34
C GLU A 85 1.52 6.52 -16.94
N VAL A 86 0.69 7.32 -16.28
CA VAL A 86 0.02 6.93 -15.03
C VAL A 86 -1.44 7.30 -15.12
N ASP A 87 -2.30 6.31 -14.92
CA ASP A 87 -3.75 6.49 -14.85
C ASP A 87 -4.23 6.36 -13.41
N VAL A 88 -5.03 7.34 -12.97
CA VAL A 88 -5.76 7.26 -11.70
C VAL A 88 -7.25 7.33 -11.99
N GLN A 89 -7.99 6.31 -11.53
CA GLN A 89 -9.42 6.14 -11.81
C GLN A 89 -10.19 5.93 -10.53
N ASP A 90 -11.43 6.41 -10.48
CA ASP A 90 -12.36 6.07 -9.41
C ASP A 90 -12.82 4.62 -9.51
N GLY A 91 -12.96 3.97 -8.37
CA GLY A 91 -13.31 2.55 -8.26
C GLY A 91 -12.10 1.62 -8.34
N ALA A 92 -12.24 0.44 -7.75
CA ALA A 92 -11.31 -0.67 -7.92
C ALA A 92 -12.09 -2.00 -7.85
N ALA A 93 -11.84 -2.88 -8.82
CA ALA A 93 -12.57 -4.15 -8.92
C ALA A 93 -12.34 -5.03 -7.68
N GLY A 94 -13.42 -5.45 -7.02
CA GLY A 94 -13.36 -6.23 -5.78
C GLY A 94 -13.18 -5.40 -4.50
N HIS A 95 -13.29 -4.06 -4.58
CA HIS A 95 -13.18 -3.17 -3.42
C HIS A 95 -14.49 -2.42 -3.13
N PRO A 96 -14.70 -1.96 -1.88
CA PRO A 96 -15.82 -1.09 -1.54
C PRO A 96 -15.80 0.23 -2.33
N SER A 97 -16.97 0.88 -2.39
CA SER A 97 -17.10 2.24 -2.96
C SER A 97 -16.14 3.23 -2.28
N GLY A 98 -15.57 4.15 -3.06
CA GLY A 98 -14.56 5.11 -2.61
C GLY A 98 -13.12 4.64 -2.78
N ALA A 99 -12.88 3.37 -3.15
CA ALA A 99 -11.57 2.92 -3.60
C ALA A 99 -11.20 3.59 -4.94
N LYS A 100 -9.91 3.66 -5.24
CA LYS A 100 -9.38 4.17 -6.51
C LYS A 100 -8.41 3.15 -7.11
N THR A 101 -8.25 3.15 -8.42
CA THR A 101 -7.24 2.33 -9.11
C THR A 101 -6.13 3.24 -9.61
N ILE A 102 -4.88 2.86 -9.35
CA ILE A 102 -3.69 3.52 -9.89
C ILE A 102 -3.01 2.52 -10.80
N THR A 103 -2.75 2.92 -12.04
CA THR A 103 -2.05 2.10 -13.03
C THR A 103 -0.82 2.84 -13.51
N TRP A 104 0.35 2.23 -13.34
CA TRP A 104 1.59 2.71 -13.94
C TRP A 104 1.85 1.95 -15.22
N HIS A 105 2.25 2.67 -16.26
CA HIS A 105 2.72 2.14 -17.53
C HIS A 105 4.19 2.54 -17.71
N TRP A 106 5.00 1.63 -18.23
CA TRP A 106 6.43 1.87 -18.44
C TRP A 106 6.91 1.33 -19.78
N ASP A 107 8.11 1.74 -20.16
CA ASP A 107 8.88 1.14 -21.24
C ASP A 107 10.19 0.55 -20.69
N GLY A 108 10.64 -0.53 -21.34
CA GLY A 108 11.81 -1.31 -20.96
C GLY A 108 11.54 -2.45 -19.98
N ASN A 109 12.59 -3.24 -19.73
CA ASN A 109 12.51 -4.42 -18.89
C ASN A 109 12.80 -4.08 -17.42
N ILE A 110 11.87 -4.42 -16.53
CA ILE A 110 11.96 -4.22 -15.07
C ILE A 110 11.92 -5.56 -14.30
N SER A 111 12.14 -6.69 -14.98
CA SER A 111 12.00 -8.03 -14.38
C SER A 111 13.13 -8.44 -13.44
N THR A 112 14.20 -7.65 -13.37
CA THR A 112 15.39 -7.90 -12.53
C THR A 112 15.72 -6.67 -11.70
N GLY A 113 16.41 -6.86 -10.57
CA GLY A 113 16.85 -5.78 -9.71
C GLY A 113 15.77 -5.33 -8.72
N THR A 114 15.95 -4.15 -8.14
CA THR A 114 15.00 -3.55 -7.20
C THR A 114 14.13 -2.55 -7.94
N VAL A 115 12.80 -2.75 -7.88
CA VAL A 115 11.84 -1.86 -8.54
C VAL A 115 10.83 -1.34 -7.53
N ALA A 116 10.51 -0.05 -7.56
CA ALA A 116 9.44 0.51 -6.74
C ALA A 116 8.50 1.39 -7.58
N PHE A 117 7.21 1.12 -7.46
CA PHE A 117 6.15 1.98 -7.96
C PHE A 117 5.58 2.74 -6.78
N THR A 118 5.62 4.08 -6.83
CA THR A 118 5.04 4.92 -5.78
C THR A 118 4.15 5.99 -6.38
N ALA A 119 3.03 6.28 -5.73
CA ALA A 119 2.18 7.41 -6.04
C ALA A 119 1.85 8.15 -4.75
N THR A 120 2.07 9.46 -4.73
CA THR A 120 1.69 10.33 -3.62
C THR A 120 0.53 11.20 -4.07
N MET A 121 -0.53 11.23 -3.27
CA MET A 121 -1.77 11.92 -3.59
C MET A 121 -2.19 12.80 -2.41
N SER A 122 -2.69 14.00 -2.71
CA SER A 122 -3.12 14.97 -1.70
C SER A 122 -4.42 15.62 -2.14
N GLY A 123 -5.47 15.46 -1.33
CA GLY A 123 -6.72 16.20 -1.48
C GLY A 123 -6.61 17.63 -0.93
N PRO A 124 -7.60 18.50 -1.17
CA PRO A 124 -7.53 19.95 -0.87
C PRO A 124 -7.21 20.34 0.57
N ASN A 125 -7.52 19.47 1.54
CA ASN A 125 -7.27 19.68 2.97
C ASN A 125 -6.71 18.41 3.65
N GLY A 126 -6.19 17.47 2.85
CA GLY A 126 -5.85 16.12 3.30
C GLY A 126 -4.37 15.97 3.65
N GLN A 127 -4.09 15.07 4.58
CA GLN A 127 -2.73 14.52 4.72
C GLN A 127 -2.35 13.79 3.43
N PRO A 128 -1.09 13.89 2.97
CA PRO A 128 -0.62 13.11 1.83
C PRO A 128 -0.81 11.61 2.06
N ILE A 129 -1.25 10.94 1.01
CA ILE A 129 -1.43 9.49 0.96
C ILE A 129 -0.43 8.96 -0.05
N THR A 130 0.41 8.03 0.36
CA THR A 130 1.36 7.37 -0.53
C THR A 130 0.96 5.93 -0.75
N ARG A 131 0.72 5.53 -2.00
CA ARG A 131 0.54 4.13 -2.40
C ARG A 131 1.86 3.61 -2.96
N GLY A 132 2.33 2.46 -2.49
CA GLY A 132 3.58 1.87 -2.96
C GLY A 132 3.52 0.36 -3.18
N VAL A 133 4.24 -0.10 -4.21
CA VAL A 133 4.58 -1.50 -4.45
C VAL A 133 6.07 -1.59 -4.69
N LYS A 134 6.75 -2.53 -4.03
CA LYS A 134 8.16 -2.79 -4.21
C LYS A 134 8.39 -4.23 -4.63
N LEU A 135 9.33 -4.40 -5.55
CA LEU A 135 9.74 -5.67 -6.09
C LEU A 135 11.24 -5.89 -5.94
N ILE A 136 11.62 -7.17 -5.86
CA ILE A 136 12.97 -7.66 -6.08
C ILE A 136 12.87 -8.78 -7.12
N ASP A 137 13.58 -8.64 -8.23
CA ASP A 137 13.62 -9.64 -9.32
C ASP A 137 12.22 -10.09 -9.79
N GLY A 138 11.31 -9.13 -9.92
CA GLY A 138 9.93 -9.36 -10.35
C GLY A 138 8.99 -9.92 -9.28
N GLU A 139 9.49 -10.23 -8.07
CA GLU A 139 8.67 -10.67 -6.94
C GLU A 139 8.25 -9.48 -6.07
N VAL A 140 6.97 -9.36 -5.75
CA VAL A 140 6.45 -8.30 -4.87
C VAL A 140 6.88 -8.57 -3.42
N ILE A 141 7.75 -7.72 -2.88
CA ILE A 141 8.23 -7.79 -1.49
C ILE A 141 7.57 -6.76 -0.56
N ALA A 142 6.91 -5.75 -1.12
CA ALA A 142 6.12 -4.80 -0.34
C ALA A 142 4.92 -4.30 -1.15
N ASN A 143 3.80 -4.13 -0.47
CA ASN A 143 2.56 -3.62 -1.04
C ASN A 143 1.82 -2.85 0.06
N TYR A 144 1.82 -1.51 -0.01
CA TYR A 144 1.45 -0.69 1.15
C TYR A 144 0.75 0.62 0.77
N VAL A 145 0.10 1.20 1.77
CA VAL A 145 -0.36 2.59 1.76
C VAL A 145 0.16 3.30 3.02
N PHE A 146 0.62 4.53 2.87
CA PHE A 146 0.85 5.45 3.98
C PHE A 146 -0.25 6.50 4.00
N SER A 147 -0.70 6.85 5.21
CA SER A 147 -1.49 8.05 5.48
C SER A 147 -0.82 8.80 6.62
N GLY A 148 -0.15 9.91 6.27
CA GLY A 148 0.83 10.52 7.17
C GLY A 148 1.91 9.51 7.59
N ALA A 149 2.16 9.38 8.90
CA ALA A 149 3.18 8.47 9.44
C ALA A 149 2.74 7.00 9.56
N ARG A 150 1.47 6.68 9.29
CA ARG A 150 0.93 5.33 9.47
C ARG A 150 1.04 4.54 8.17
N GLN A 151 1.73 3.40 8.22
CA GLN A 151 1.75 2.41 7.15
C GLN A 151 0.67 1.34 7.37
N GLU A 152 0.00 0.94 6.29
CA GLU A 152 -0.84 -0.24 6.24
C GLU A 152 -0.42 -1.11 5.05
N ASN A 153 -0.23 -2.41 5.31
CA ASN A 153 0.10 -3.37 4.26
C ASN A 153 -1.18 -3.84 3.56
N ILE A 154 -1.11 -3.92 2.24
CA ILE A 154 -2.22 -4.34 1.37
C ILE A 154 -2.00 -5.81 0.99
N SER A 155 -2.93 -6.67 1.40
CA SER A 155 -2.89 -8.11 1.09
C SER A 155 -3.36 -8.43 -0.32
N ILE A 156 -4.16 -7.54 -0.94
CA ILE A 156 -4.66 -7.74 -2.29
C ILE A 156 -3.50 -7.49 -3.27
N PRO A 157 -3.13 -8.49 -4.09
CA PRO A 157 -1.98 -8.38 -4.96
C PRO A 157 -2.21 -7.36 -6.08
N PRO A 158 -1.15 -6.71 -6.58
CA PRO A 158 -1.21 -5.94 -7.82
C PRO A 158 -1.65 -6.81 -9.01
N ARG A 159 -2.28 -6.18 -10.00
CA ARG A 159 -2.62 -6.81 -11.27
C ARG A 159 -1.59 -6.43 -12.31
N TRP A 160 -1.07 -7.42 -13.01
CA TRP A 160 -0.03 -7.27 -14.03
C TRP A 160 -0.58 -7.39 -15.43
N ASN A 161 -0.02 -6.60 -16.32
CA ASN A 161 -0.03 -6.77 -17.77
C ASN A 161 1.40 -6.57 -18.29
N ASP A 162 1.66 -6.86 -19.56
CA ASP A 162 3.02 -6.90 -20.14
C ASP A 162 3.86 -5.65 -19.83
N ALA A 163 3.25 -4.46 -19.84
CA ALA A 163 3.92 -3.17 -19.58
C ALA A 163 3.11 -2.26 -18.62
N SER A 164 2.30 -2.87 -17.74
CA SER A 164 1.59 -2.10 -16.71
C SER A 164 1.32 -2.87 -15.43
N ILE A 165 1.18 -2.11 -14.34
CA ILE A 165 0.81 -2.63 -13.02
C ILE A 165 -0.33 -1.77 -12.49
N SER A 166 -1.44 -2.41 -12.12
CA SER A 166 -2.59 -1.75 -11.50
C SER A 166 -2.71 -2.15 -10.04
N VAL A 167 -2.92 -1.17 -9.17
CA VAL A 167 -3.15 -1.38 -7.74
C VAL A 167 -4.39 -0.64 -7.29
N ALA A 168 -5.05 -1.20 -6.28
CA ALA A 168 -6.10 -0.49 -5.57
C ALA A 168 -5.52 0.39 -4.45
N LEU A 169 -6.01 1.62 -4.38
CA LEU A 169 -5.99 2.44 -3.18
C LEU A 169 -7.24 2.09 -2.34
N PRO A 170 -7.09 1.69 -1.06
CA PRO A 170 -8.23 1.33 -0.22
C PRO A 170 -9.25 2.46 -0.09
N ALA A 171 -10.54 2.12 0.05
CA ALA A 171 -11.63 3.08 0.13
C ALA A 171 -11.49 4.12 1.26
N ALA A 172 -10.92 3.73 2.41
CA ALA A 172 -10.66 4.66 3.51
C ALA A 172 -9.69 5.77 3.08
N ALA A 173 -8.62 5.42 2.35
CA ALA A 173 -7.66 6.36 1.82
C ALA A 173 -8.25 7.17 0.64
N GLY A 174 -8.95 6.50 -0.28
CA GLY A 174 -9.58 7.18 -1.42
C GLY A 174 -10.67 8.19 -1.00
N THR A 175 -11.38 7.94 0.10
CA THR A 175 -12.36 8.87 0.67
C THR A 175 -11.71 10.16 1.20
N ILE A 176 -10.51 10.07 1.79
CA ILE A 176 -9.75 11.24 2.28
C ILE A 176 -9.35 12.16 1.11
N LEU A 177 -9.01 11.58 -0.04
CA LEU A 177 -8.66 12.35 -1.24
C LEU A 177 -9.87 13.09 -1.83
N GLY A 178 -11.08 12.54 -1.65
CA GLY A 178 -12.29 13.07 -2.26
C GLY A 178 -12.35 12.84 -3.78
N SER A 179 -13.15 13.65 -4.46
CA SER A 179 -13.37 13.58 -5.91
C SER A 179 -12.37 14.38 -6.73
N SER A 180 -11.58 15.25 -6.10
CA SER A 180 -10.57 16.07 -6.75
C SER A 180 -9.33 16.16 -5.89
N PHE A 181 -8.18 15.79 -6.44
CA PHE A 181 -6.89 15.74 -5.73
C PHE A 181 -5.70 15.90 -6.68
N ASN A 182 -4.55 16.28 -6.13
CA ASN A 182 -3.28 16.27 -6.84
C ASN A 182 -2.55 14.95 -6.62
N TRP A 183 -1.73 14.56 -7.60
CA TRP A 183 -0.87 13.39 -7.45
C TRP A 183 0.47 13.57 -8.17
N SER A 184 1.46 12.85 -7.70
CA SER A 184 2.69 12.53 -8.42
C SER A 184 2.95 11.05 -8.30
N ALA A 185 3.64 10.47 -9.27
CA ALA A 185 4.01 9.07 -9.20
C ALA A 185 5.38 8.83 -9.81
N ASP A 186 6.07 7.83 -9.29
CA ASP A 186 7.41 7.46 -9.70
C ASP A 186 7.52 5.96 -9.95
N LEU A 187 8.36 5.62 -10.92
CA LEU A 187 8.96 4.30 -11.10
C LEU A 187 10.45 4.44 -10.77
N GLU A 188 10.90 3.78 -9.71
CA GLU A 188 12.31 3.61 -9.35
C GLU A 188 12.79 2.23 -9.81
N VAL A 189 13.93 2.19 -10.48
CA VAL A 189 14.63 0.96 -10.89
C VAL A 189 16.09 1.08 -10.48
N ASP A 190 16.53 0.20 -9.59
CA ASP A 190 17.88 0.15 -9.03
C ASP A 190 18.39 1.52 -8.49
N GLY A 191 17.47 2.32 -7.95
CA GLY A 191 17.75 3.64 -7.38
C GLY A 191 17.70 4.81 -8.37
N GLU A 192 17.43 4.56 -9.65
CA GLU A 192 17.10 5.60 -10.63
C GLU A 192 15.59 5.74 -10.77
N SER A 193 15.07 6.95 -10.63
CA SER A 193 13.63 7.21 -10.64
C SER A 193 13.19 8.00 -11.86
N THR A 194 11.97 7.72 -12.31
CA THR A 194 11.25 8.46 -13.35
C THR A 194 9.87 8.82 -12.87
N GLY A 195 9.52 10.11 -13.00
CA GLY A 195 8.29 10.64 -12.43
C GLY A 195 7.26 11.03 -13.49
N LYS A 196 5.99 11.04 -13.09
CA LYS A 196 4.87 11.57 -13.87
C LYS A 196 3.87 12.29 -12.94
N CYS A 197 3.17 13.26 -13.52
CA CYS A 197 2.11 14.02 -12.89
C CYS A 197 0.91 14.21 -13.82
N PRO A 198 -0.21 14.75 -13.32
CA PRO A 198 -1.35 15.03 -14.16
C PRO A 198 -0.99 15.91 -15.36
N GLY A 199 -1.22 15.41 -16.58
CA GLY A 199 -1.03 16.17 -17.81
C GLY A 199 0.36 16.10 -18.47
N ASP A 200 1.27 15.27 -17.95
CA ASP A 200 2.57 14.92 -18.57
C ASP A 200 2.48 13.83 -19.67
#